data_AF-A0A1F2A0W0-F1
#
_entry.id   AF-A0A1F2A0W0-F1
#
_cell.length_a   1.000
_cell.length_b   1.000
_cell.length_c   1.000
_cell.angle_alpha   90.00
_cell.angle_beta   90.00
_cell.angle_gamma   90.00
#
_symmetry.space_group_name_H-M   'P 1'
#
loop_
_entity.id
_entity.type
_entity.pdbx_description
1 polymer ?
#
loop_
_entity_poly.entity_id
_entity_poly.type
_entity_poly.pdbx_seq_one_letter_code
_entity_poly.pdbx_strand_id
1 'polypeptide(L)'
;MSLDTTELLLALGLILGGGLGWTYYMQAIRKQPETEKWYDSANGSESGVTDRDASLYLVPYGSLFFGVLGVALLLGGMSFPEPLETIIALPFMAVFVIAVIGMTGILGIPLPWPFVPRWVVDIRKKKRARARQRREAKRAKKNR
;
A
#
# COMPACT_ATOMS: atom_id res chain seq x y z
N MET A 1 -19.44 -23.20 -2.60
CA MET A 1 -19.73 -22.91 -4.02
C MET A 1 -18.44 -23.23 -4.77
N SER A 2 -18.43 -24.08 -5.79
CA SER A 2 -17.18 -24.39 -6.50
C SER A 2 -16.78 -23.18 -7.33
N LEU A 3 -15.54 -22.70 -7.17
CA LEU A 3 -15.01 -21.62 -8.00
C LEU A 3 -14.99 -22.05 -9.47
N ASP A 4 -15.50 -21.20 -10.35
CA ASP A 4 -15.30 -21.42 -11.78
C ASP A 4 -13.86 -21.06 -12.20
N THR A 5 -13.49 -21.43 -13.43
CA THR A 5 -12.13 -21.17 -13.95
C THR A 5 -11.77 -19.69 -13.93
N THR A 6 -12.72 -18.79 -14.19
CA THR A 6 -12.50 -17.35 -14.19
C THR A 6 -12.24 -16.83 -12.79
N GLU A 7 -13.04 -17.25 -11.82
CA GLU A 7 -12.88 -16.89 -10.41
C GLU A 7 -11.54 -17.41 -9.86
N LEU A 8 -11.15 -18.63 -10.23
CA LEU A 8 -9.87 -19.21 -9.83
C LEU A 8 -8.68 -18.43 -10.43
N LEU A 9 -8.73 -18.09 -11.72
CA LEU A 9 -7.69 -17.27 -12.36
C LEU A 9 -7.63 -15.86 -11.76
N LEU A 10 -8.77 -15.26 -11.46
CA LEU A 10 -8.83 -13.96 -10.78
C LEU A 10 -8.19 -14.04 -9.41
N ALA A 11 -8.53 -15.05 -8.60
CA ALA A 11 -7.99 -15.23 -7.26
C ALA A 11 -6.47 -15.43 -7.28
N LEU A 12 -5.96 -16.27 -8.18
CA LEU A 12 -4.52 -16.47 -8.39
C LEU A 12 -3.83 -15.19 -8.88
N GLY A 13 -4.44 -14.47 -9.83
CA GLY A 13 -3.91 -13.21 -10.34
C GLY A 13 -3.80 -12.14 -9.26
N LEU A 14 -4.81 -12.05 -8.38
CA LEU A 14 -4.82 -11.15 -7.23
C LEU A 14 -3.73 -11.50 -6.20
N ILE A 15 -3.55 -12.78 -5.89
CA ILE A 15 -2.50 -13.25 -4.98
C ILE A 15 -1.12 -12.95 -5.56
N LEU A 16 -0.90 -13.28 -6.83
CA LEU A 16 0.37 -13.01 -7.52
C LEU A 16 0.64 -11.52 -7.62
N GLY A 17 -0.34 -10.71 -8.04
CA GLY A 17 -0.20 -9.26 -8.13
C GLY A 17 0.05 -8.61 -6.77
N GLY A 18 -0.67 -9.04 -5.74
CA GLY A 18 -0.44 -8.62 -4.35
C GLY A 18 0.96 -8.97 -3.86
N GLY A 19 1.39 -10.22 -4.06
CA GLY A 19 2.71 -10.70 -3.67
C GLY A 19 3.85 -9.99 -4.41
N LEU A 20 3.72 -9.80 -5.73
CA LEU A 20 4.71 -9.10 -6.56
C LEU A 20 4.81 -7.63 -6.17
N GLY A 21 3.67 -6.95 -5.98
CA GLY A 21 3.68 -5.56 -5.53
C GLY A 21 4.28 -5.39 -4.14
N TRP A 22 3.99 -6.32 -3.21
CA TRP A 22 4.57 -6.29 -1.86
C TRP A 22 6.07 -6.54 -1.88
N THR A 23 6.53 -7.52 -2.65
CA THR A 23 7.96 -7.82 -2.79
C THR A 23 8.71 -6.67 -3.44
N TYR A 24 8.18 -6.08 -4.50
CA TYR A 24 8.71 -4.86 -5.11
C TYR A 24 8.79 -3.71 -4.09
N TYR A 25 7.71 -3.47 -3.33
CA TYR A 25 7.71 -2.44 -2.28
C TYR A 25 8.81 -2.68 -1.24
N MET A 26 8.94 -3.90 -0.75
CA MET A 26 9.92 -4.24 0.28
C MET A 26 11.37 -4.14 -0.22
N GLN A 27 11.61 -4.52 -1.47
CA GLN A 27 12.97 -4.56 -2.04
C GLN A 27 13.42 -3.22 -2.61
N ALA A 28 12.55 -2.53 -3.37
CA ALA A 28 12.89 -1.29 -4.07
C ALA A 28 12.50 -0.04 -3.27
N ILE A 29 11.23 0.08 -2.90
CA ILE A 29 10.67 1.34 -2.37
C ILE A 29 11.05 1.57 -0.90
N ARG A 30 10.90 0.54 -0.06
CA ARG A 30 11.07 0.66 1.40
C ARG A 30 12.51 1.02 1.78
N LYS A 31 13.49 0.52 1.03
CA LYS A 31 14.91 0.76 1.30
C LYS A 31 15.36 2.14 0.84
N GLN A 32 14.94 2.56 -0.36
CA GLN A 32 15.38 3.79 -0.99
C GLN A 32 14.20 4.50 -1.69
N PRO A 33 13.27 5.11 -0.94
CA PRO A 33 12.07 5.71 -1.52
C PRO A 33 12.36 6.88 -2.48
N GLU A 34 13.58 7.43 -2.46
CA GLU A 34 14.07 8.46 -3.38
C GLU A 34 14.34 8.00 -4.80
N THR A 35 14.58 6.71 -5.04
CA THR A 35 14.89 6.21 -6.38
C THR A 35 13.67 6.26 -7.29
N GLU A 36 12.48 6.24 -6.70
CA GLU A 36 11.20 6.24 -7.38
C GLU A 36 10.63 7.65 -7.52
N LYS A 37 10.72 8.22 -8.72
CA LYS A 37 10.28 9.61 -9.01
C LYS A 37 8.81 9.85 -8.67
N TRP A 38 7.94 8.88 -8.99
CA TRP A 38 6.51 8.96 -8.69
C TRP A 38 6.24 9.03 -7.18
N TYR A 39 7.11 8.42 -6.36
CA TYR A 39 7.04 8.45 -4.90
C TYR A 39 7.52 9.78 -4.32
N ASP A 40 8.48 10.48 -4.96
CA ASP A 40 8.93 11.83 -4.57
C ASP A 40 8.12 12.96 -5.21
N SER A 41 7.23 12.67 -6.17
CA SER A 41 6.43 13.66 -6.88
C SER A 41 5.62 14.54 -5.91
N ALA A 42 5.69 15.86 -6.14
CA ALA A 42 5.22 16.85 -5.17
C ALA A 42 3.68 16.91 -5.07
N ASN A 43 2.99 16.47 -6.11
CA ASN A 43 1.53 16.55 -6.25
C ASN A 43 0.90 15.19 -6.61
N GLY A 44 1.65 14.10 -6.46
CA GLY A 44 1.19 12.75 -6.86
C GLY A 44 0.84 12.60 -8.35
N SER A 45 1.12 13.61 -9.19
CA SER A 45 0.73 13.69 -10.59
C SER A 45 1.30 12.55 -11.43
N GLU A 46 2.50 12.07 -11.10
CA GLU A 46 3.12 10.91 -11.75
C GLU A 46 2.53 9.58 -11.27
N SER A 47 1.94 9.55 -10.07
CA SER A 47 1.23 8.39 -9.53
C SER A 47 -0.27 8.37 -9.85
N GLY A 48 -0.79 9.40 -10.51
CA GLY A 48 -2.23 9.56 -10.77
C GLY A 48 -3.07 9.87 -9.53
N VAL A 49 -2.44 10.25 -8.41
CA VAL A 49 -3.13 10.54 -7.14
C VAL A 49 -2.96 12.01 -6.77
N THR A 50 -3.98 12.64 -6.21
CA THR A 50 -4.02 14.07 -5.90
C THR A 50 -3.21 14.46 -4.66
N ASP A 51 -2.97 13.53 -3.74
CA ASP A 51 -2.20 13.78 -2.51
C ASP A 51 -0.72 13.36 -2.67
N ARG A 52 0.18 14.26 -2.26
CA ARG A 52 1.63 14.08 -2.22
C ARG A 52 2.08 12.83 -1.46
N ASP A 53 1.32 12.44 -0.43
CA ASP A 53 1.66 11.34 0.46
C ASP A 53 0.85 10.07 0.17
N ALA A 54 -0.07 10.09 -0.79
CA ALA A 54 -0.88 8.92 -1.16
C ALA A 54 -0.03 7.75 -1.70
N SER A 55 1.05 8.08 -2.42
CA SER A 55 2.00 7.09 -2.94
C SER A 55 2.64 6.23 -1.84
N LEU A 56 2.74 6.78 -0.60
CA LEU A 56 3.22 6.03 0.56
C LEU A 56 2.32 4.83 0.87
N TYR A 57 1.03 4.94 0.59
CA TYR A 57 0.03 3.94 0.95
C TYR A 57 -0.32 3.01 -0.22
N LEU A 58 -0.18 3.49 -1.46
CA LEU A 58 -0.63 2.81 -2.67
C LEU A 58 -0.09 1.39 -2.80
N VAL A 59 1.24 1.24 -2.84
CA VAL A 59 1.84 -0.07 -3.07
C VAL A 59 1.71 -0.99 -1.86
N PRO A 60 2.11 -0.61 -0.62
CA PRO A 60 2.06 -1.56 0.49
C PRO A 60 0.64 -2.00 0.84
N TYR A 61 -0.34 -1.09 0.86
CA TYR A 61 -1.71 -1.43 1.23
C TYR A 61 -2.53 -1.92 0.05
N GLY A 62 -2.27 -1.46 -1.18
CA GLY A 62 -2.88 -2.03 -2.38
C GLY A 62 -2.44 -3.47 -2.60
N SER A 63 -1.15 -3.76 -2.44
CA SER A 63 -0.63 -5.13 -2.49
C SER A 63 -1.22 -6.02 -1.40
N LEU A 64 -1.36 -5.50 -0.18
CA LEU A 64 -2.01 -6.22 0.91
C LEU A 64 -3.49 -6.49 0.59
N PHE A 65 -4.22 -5.49 0.10
CA PHE A 65 -5.64 -5.58 -0.25
C PHE A 65 -5.87 -6.65 -1.33
N PHE A 66 -5.14 -6.58 -2.44
CA PHE A 66 -5.29 -7.56 -3.53
C PHE A 66 -4.86 -8.96 -3.11
N GLY A 67 -3.77 -9.09 -2.35
CA GLY A 67 -3.34 -10.38 -1.82
C GLY A 67 -4.41 -11.02 -0.93
N VAL A 68 -4.96 -10.27 0.03
CA VAL A 68 -6.00 -10.75 0.94
C VAL A 68 -7.30 -11.05 0.21
N LEU A 69 -7.72 -10.21 -0.73
CA LEU A 69 -8.92 -10.41 -1.54
C LEU A 69 -8.81 -11.68 -2.38
N GLY A 70 -7.65 -11.92 -3.00
CA GLY A 70 -7.39 -13.14 -3.77
C GLY A 70 -7.45 -14.39 -2.90
N VAL A 71 -6.87 -14.36 -1.69
CA VAL A 71 -7.00 -15.50 -0.76
C VAL A 71 -8.43 -15.69 -0.27
N ALA A 72 -9.17 -14.61 0.01
CA ALA A 72 -10.58 -14.69 0.41
C ALA A 72 -11.45 -15.36 -0.67
N LEU A 73 -11.23 -15.02 -1.95
CA LEU A 73 -11.89 -15.69 -3.07
C LEU A 73 -11.56 -17.18 -3.12
N LEU A 74 -10.29 -17.56 -2.96
CA LEU A 74 -9.90 -18.98 -2.89
C LEU A 74 -10.56 -19.73 -1.72
N LEU A 75 -10.56 -19.13 -0.53
CA LEU A 75 -11.15 -19.73 0.67
C LEU A 75 -12.67 -19.88 0.56
N GLY A 76 -13.37 -18.91 -0.04
CA GLY A 76 -14.82 -19.00 -0.27
C GLY A 76 -15.23 -20.11 -1.24
N GLY A 77 -14.28 -20.58 -2.07
CA GLY A 77 -14.46 -21.73 -2.95
C GLY A 77 -14.29 -23.10 -2.28
N MET A 78 -13.73 -23.13 -1.07
CA MET A 78 -13.41 -24.35 -0.34
C MET A 78 -14.43 -24.60 0.77
N SER A 79 -14.76 -25.87 1.00
CA SER A 79 -15.57 -26.29 2.14
C SER A 79 -14.64 -26.66 3.30
N PHE A 80 -14.72 -25.92 4.41
CA PHE A 80 -14.00 -26.25 5.63
C PHE A 80 -14.97 -26.70 6.73
N PRO A 81 -14.52 -27.54 7.68
CA PRO A 81 -15.25 -27.75 8.93
C PRO A 81 -15.45 -26.42 9.69
N GLU A 82 -16.61 -26.19 10.30
CA GLU A 82 -16.96 -24.94 11.03
C GLU A 82 -15.87 -24.41 11.99
N PRO A 83 -15.15 -25.24 12.76
CA PRO A 83 -14.09 -24.73 13.63
C PRO A 83 -12.94 -24.09 12.85
N LEU A 84 -12.60 -24.67 11.69
CA LEU A 84 -11.54 -24.16 10.83
C LEU A 84 -11.96 -22.91 10.09
N GLU A 85 -13.23 -22.80 9.67
CA GLU A 85 -13.75 -21.57 9.07
C GLU A 85 -13.56 -20.38 9.99
N THR A 86 -13.92 -20.50 11.27
CA THR A 86 -13.80 -19.41 12.24
C THR A 86 -12.34 -19.06 12.55
N ILE A 87 -11.48 -20.08 12.72
CA ILE A 87 -10.05 -19.90 13.01
C ILE A 87 -9.34 -19.20 11.84
N ILE A 88 -9.72 -19.50 10.60
CA ILE A 88 -9.17 -18.88 9.41
C ILE A 88 -9.77 -17.48 9.22
N ALA A 89 -11.09 -17.32 9.35
CA ALA A 89 -11.77 -16.06 9.08
C ALA A 89 -11.29 -14.91 9.96
N LEU A 90 -11.04 -15.16 11.25
CA LEU A 90 -10.68 -14.11 12.21
C LEU A 90 -9.39 -13.33 11.83
N PRO A 91 -8.22 -13.98 11.61
CA PRO A 91 -7.03 -13.27 11.17
C PRO A 91 -7.21 -12.66 9.77
N PHE A 92 -7.92 -13.32 8.86
CA PHE A 92 -8.19 -12.76 7.53
C PHE A 92 -8.98 -11.46 7.58
N MET A 93 -10.04 -11.42 8.39
CA MET A 93 -10.83 -10.21 8.62
C MET A 93 -9.99 -9.09 9.24
N ALA A 94 -9.12 -9.41 10.20
CA ALA A 94 -8.22 -8.42 10.78
C ALA A 94 -7.28 -7.81 9.72
N VAL A 95 -6.66 -8.64 8.88
CA VAL A 95 -5.76 -8.16 7.81
C VAL A 95 -6.55 -7.38 6.76
N PHE A 96 -7.77 -7.80 6.41
CA PHE A 96 -8.63 -7.09 5.48
C PHE A 96 -9.00 -5.69 6.01
N VAL A 97 -9.39 -5.57 7.28
CA VAL A 97 -9.66 -4.28 7.92
C VAL A 97 -8.43 -3.39 7.91
N ILE A 98 -7.24 -3.92 8.21
CA ILE A 98 -5.98 -3.17 8.13
C ILE A 98 -5.71 -2.67 6.70
N ALA A 99 -5.96 -3.51 5.69
CA ALA A 99 -5.80 -3.14 4.29
C ALA A 99 -6.75 -1.99 3.91
N VAL A 100 -8.03 -2.10 4.23
CA VAL A 100 -9.05 -1.07 3.96
C VAL A 100 -8.71 0.24 4.66
N ILE A 101 -8.34 0.19 5.95
CA ILE A 101 -7.89 1.37 6.69
C ILE A 101 -6.71 2.01 5.97
N GLY A 102 -5.67 1.25 5.63
CA GLY A 102 -4.50 1.77 4.92
C GLY A 102 -4.80 2.39 3.55
N MET A 103 -5.77 1.84 2.82
CA MET A 103 -6.24 2.38 1.53
C MET A 103 -6.83 3.79 1.68
N THR A 104 -7.41 4.15 2.83
CA THR A 104 -7.89 5.53 3.08
C THR A 104 -6.76 6.57 2.98
N GLY A 105 -5.51 6.17 3.29
CA GLY A 105 -4.33 7.02 3.12
C GLY A 105 -4.02 7.36 1.67
N ILE A 106 -4.47 6.56 0.71
CA ILE A 106 -4.37 6.86 -0.74
C ILE A 106 -5.30 8.01 -1.11
N LEU A 107 -6.45 8.11 -0.44
CA LEU A 107 -7.43 9.19 -0.64
C LEU A 107 -7.03 10.50 0.06
N GLY A 108 -5.84 10.56 0.65
CA GLY A 108 -5.35 11.72 1.41
C GLY A 108 -5.94 11.83 2.82
N ILE A 109 -6.67 10.81 3.29
CA ILE A 109 -7.19 10.79 4.65
C ILE A 109 -6.03 10.50 5.61
N PRO A 110 -5.71 11.40 6.55
CA PRO A 110 -4.68 11.13 7.53
C PRO A 110 -5.14 9.99 8.43
N LEU A 111 -4.43 8.87 8.36
CA LEU A 111 -4.69 7.71 9.21
C LEU A 111 -4.60 8.11 10.69
N PRO A 112 -5.56 7.68 11.54
CA PRO A 112 -5.46 7.88 12.97
C PRO A 112 -4.37 6.97 13.57
N TRP A 113 -3.77 7.41 14.68
CA TRP A 113 -2.92 6.54 15.49
C TRP A 113 -3.78 5.41 16.08
N PRO A 114 -3.34 4.12 16.10
CA PRO A 114 -2.01 3.58 15.80
C PRO A 114 -1.81 3.07 14.36
N PHE A 115 -2.74 3.32 13.43
CA PHE A 115 -2.73 2.75 12.08
C PHE A 115 -1.73 3.39 11.12
N VAL A 116 -1.17 4.55 11.48
CA VAL A 116 -0.03 5.16 10.76
C VAL A 116 1.25 4.37 11.07
N PRO A 117 1.87 3.70 10.08
CA PRO A 117 3.15 3.05 10.33
C PRO A 117 4.26 4.06 10.62
N ARG A 118 5.15 3.71 11.55
CA ARG A 118 6.31 4.56 11.90
C ARG A 118 7.18 4.89 10.69
N TRP A 119 7.38 3.92 9.79
CA TRP A 119 8.16 4.12 8.58
C TRP A 119 7.58 5.19 7.65
N VAL A 120 6.25 5.35 7.58
CA VAL A 120 5.59 6.42 6.80
C VAL A 120 5.98 7.79 7.35
N VAL A 121 5.97 7.92 8.69
CA VAL A 121 6.34 9.16 9.37
C VAL A 121 7.80 9.51 9.06
N ASP A 122 8.70 8.54 9.08
CA ASP A 122 10.11 8.75 8.80
C ASP A 122 10.34 9.21 7.35
N ILE A 123 9.65 8.60 6.38
CA ILE A 123 9.72 9.02 4.98
C ILE A 123 9.18 10.44 4.83
N ARG A 124 8.02 10.77 5.43
CA ARG A 124 7.45 12.13 5.40
C ARG A 124 8.42 13.17 5.96
N LYS A 125 9.08 12.86 7.08
CA LYS A 125 10.12 13.73 7.67
C LYS A 125 11.27 13.96 6.69
N LYS A 126 11.81 12.91 6.08
CA LYS A 126 12.87 13.00 5.05
C LYS A 126 12.40 13.83 3.85
N LYS A 127 11.19 13.58 3.33
CA LYS A 127 10.60 14.31 2.19
C LYS A 127 10.45 15.81 2.48
N ARG A 128 10.07 16.18 3.72
CA ARG A 128 9.98 17.58 4.17
C ARG A 128 11.37 18.23 4.31
N ALA A 129 12.36 17.52 4.84
CA ALA A 129 13.73 18.02 4.95
C ALA A 129 14.36 18.31 3.56
N ARG A 130 14.22 17.37 2.61
CA ARG A 130 14.68 17.58 1.22
C ARG A 130 13.99 18.76 0.55
N ALA A 131 12.68 18.91 0.77
CA ALA A 131 11.93 20.05 0.22
C ALA A 131 12.42 21.40 0.77
N ARG A 132 12.85 21.46 2.05
CA ARG A 132 13.46 22.66 2.64
C ARG A 132 14.82 22.97 1.99
N GLN A 133 15.70 21.96 1.86
CA GLN A 133 17.00 22.11 1.18
C GLN A 133 16.85 22.59 -0.27
N ARG A 134 15.88 22.04 -1.03
CA ARG A 134 15.59 22.49 -2.40
C ARG A 134 15.13 23.95 -2.46
N ARG A 135 14.36 24.42 -1.47
CA ARG A 135 13.90 25.82 -1.38
C ARG A 135 15.06 26.75 -1.03
N GLU A 136 15.93 26.36 -0.11
CA GLU A 136 17.13 27.11 0.27
C GLU A 136 18.10 27.23 -0.91
N ALA A 137 18.37 26.13 -1.61
CA ALA A 137 19.22 26.15 -2.81
C ALA A 137 18.66 27.07 -3.92
N LYS A 138 17.33 27.08 -4.11
CA LYS A 138 16.67 28.01 -5.04
C LYS A 138 16.79 29.46 -4.59
N ARG A 139 16.66 29.76 -3.29
CA ARG A 139 16.84 31.11 -2.73
C ARG A 139 18.28 31.59 -2.88
N ALA A 140 19.26 30.73 -2.59
CA ALA A 140 20.68 31.03 -2.74
C ALA A 140 21.06 31.35 -4.21
N LYS A 141 20.49 30.63 -5.18
CA LYS A 141 20.68 30.92 -6.60
C LYS A 141 20.00 32.21 -7.08
N LYS A 142 18.94 32.66 -6.42
CA LYS A 142 18.22 33.90 -6.77
C LYS A 142 18.91 35.15 -6.22
N ASN A 143 19.62 35.02 -5.10
CA ASN A 143 20.34 36.11 -4.44
C ASN A 143 21.79 36.25 -4.90
N ARG A 144 22.20 35.48 -5.93
CA ARG A 144 23.54 35.50 -6.53
C ARG A 144 23.40 35.96 -7.97
#